data_AF-A0A8T4STB5-F1
#
_entry.id   AF-A0A8T4STB5-F1
#
_cell.length_a   1.000
_cell.length_b   1.000
_cell.length_c   1.000
_cell.angle_alpha   90.00
_cell.angle_beta   90.00
_cell.angle_gamma   90.00
#
_symmetry.space_group_name_H-M   'P 1'
#
loop_
_entity.id
_entity.type
_entity.pdbx_description
1 polymer ?
#
loop_
_entity_poly.entity_id
_entity_poly.type
_entity_poly.pdbx_seq_one_letter_code
_entity_poly.pdbx_strand_id
1 'polypeptide(L)'
;MSWYAQMALLVVSTYAKIPSTVDSVNPDPVNQQLTQNSCLAQYRPFSSEAKYLFSEAASEAGVPRSWAYSPGLHSILQKESNGIVGIPNYTIKDQRGNSAQNNRDYWKVAHEKIRNYESIAPSHATGLGQLQPENVDRYYPSGRAGIGDCREEAIGMLRYIKAAYGSPNTAWSCYGKLKPELCPKKRFKEGY
;
A
#
# COMPACT_ATOMS: atom_id res chain seq x y z
N MET A 1 19.68 -8.83 80.22
CA MET A 1 20.67 -8.77 79.13
C MET A 1 19.95 -9.08 77.82
N SER A 2 20.33 -8.38 76.74
CA SER A 2 20.05 -8.56 75.28
C SER A 2 19.00 -9.58 74.82
N TRP A 3 17.97 -9.22 74.02
CA TRP A 3 17.91 -8.60 72.67
C TRP A 3 18.07 -9.59 71.49
N TYR A 4 17.09 -9.53 70.55
CA TYR A 4 17.00 -10.21 69.23
C TYR A 4 16.98 -11.75 69.27
N ALA A 5 16.29 -12.50 68.39
CA ALA A 5 15.20 -12.24 67.41
C ALA A 5 14.41 -13.60 67.27
N GLN A 6 13.47 -13.87 66.36
CA GLN A 6 12.89 -13.17 65.18
C GLN A 6 11.47 -13.73 64.94
N MET A 7 10.71 -13.22 63.96
CA MET A 7 9.46 -13.83 63.50
C MET A 7 9.48 -14.14 61.99
N ALA A 8 8.93 -15.29 61.60
CA ALA A 8 8.67 -15.67 60.22
C ALA A 8 7.18 -15.98 60.04
N LEU A 9 6.42 -15.01 59.55
CA LEU A 9 5.02 -15.20 59.16
C LEU A 9 4.97 -15.61 57.68
N LEU A 10 4.54 -16.84 57.40
CA LEU A 10 4.25 -17.29 56.04
C LEU A 10 2.84 -16.83 55.63
N VAL A 11 2.76 -15.72 54.90
CA VAL A 11 1.54 -15.30 54.20
C VAL A 11 1.65 -15.70 52.73
N VAL A 12 0.92 -16.73 52.33
CA VAL A 12 0.81 -17.15 50.93
C VAL A 12 -0.09 -16.15 50.20
N SER A 13 0.50 -15.16 49.55
CA SER A 13 -0.22 -14.16 48.74
C SER A 13 -0.71 -14.78 47.43
N THR A 14 -2.03 -14.98 47.32
CA THR A 14 -2.68 -15.42 46.08
C THR A 14 -2.73 -14.26 45.08
N TYR A 15 -1.75 -14.19 44.18
CA TYR A 15 -1.81 -13.28 43.03
C TYR A 15 -2.93 -13.69 42.07
N ALA A 16 -4.06 -13.00 42.13
CA ALA A 16 -5.11 -13.09 41.13
C ALA A 16 -4.58 -12.60 39.77
N LYS A 17 -4.65 -13.46 38.76
CA LYS A 17 -4.20 -13.17 37.40
C LYS A 17 -5.22 -12.27 36.71
N ILE A 18 -4.94 -10.96 36.64
CA ILE A 18 -5.78 -10.00 35.91
C ILE A 18 -5.72 -10.34 34.41
N PRO A 19 -6.85 -10.66 33.74
CA PRO A 19 -6.86 -10.84 32.30
C PRO A 19 -6.80 -9.47 31.62
N SER A 20 -5.79 -9.25 30.78
CA SER A 20 -5.66 -8.03 29.98
C SER A 20 -6.68 -8.05 28.84
N THR A 21 -7.79 -7.32 28.99
CA THR A 21 -8.71 -7.03 27.89
C THR A 21 -8.11 -5.96 27.00
N VAL A 22 -7.39 -6.38 25.96
CA VAL A 22 -6.94 -5.51 24.86
C VAL A 22 -7.62 -5.98 23.57
N ASP A 23 -8.63 -5.22 23.16
CA ASP A 23 -9.12 -5.05 21.79
C ASP A 23 -9.12 -6.28 20.86
N SER A 24 -9.95 -7.26 21.20
CA SER A 24 -10.49 -8.20 20.21
C SER A 24 -11.48 -7.48 19.29
N VAL A 25 -10.97 -6.71 18.33
CA VAL A 25 -11.78 -6.22 17.20
C VAL A 25 -12.28 -7.43 16.42
N ASN A 26 -13.58 -7.69 16.47
CA ASN A 26 -14.22 -8.74 15.69
C ASN A 26 -13.94 -8.47 14.19
N PRO A 27 -13.24 -9.37 13.46
CA PRO A 27 -13.14 -9.22 12.02
C PRO A 27 -14.50 -9.55 11.40
N ASP A 28 -15.07 -8.61 10.63
CA ASP A 28 -16.31 -8.84 9.91
C ASP A 28 -16.24 -10.16 9.10
N PRO A 29 -17.31 -10.98 9.08
CA PRO A 29 -17.30 -12.30 8.45
C PRO A 29 -17.04 -12.27 6.92
N VAL A 30 -17.13 -11.09 6.30
CA VAL A 30 -16.75 -10.87 4.89
C VAL A 30 -15.24 -11.02 4.66
N ASN A 31 -14.38 -10.73 5.67
CA ASN A 31 -12.92 -10.76 5.51
C ASN A 31 -12.31 -12.16 5.50
N GLN A 32 -13.00 -13.20 6.00
CA GLN A 32 -12.42 -14.56 6.07
C GLN A 32 -12.45 -15.33 4.74
N GLN A 33 -13.16 -14.85 3.71
CA GLN A 33 -13.24 -15.50 2.40
C GLN A 33 -12.21 -14.99 1.37
N LEU A 34 -11.50 -13.89 1.65
CA LEU A 34 -10.29 -13.51 0.91
C LEU A 34 -9.13 -14.41 1.35
N THR A 35 -9.10 -15.62 0.81
CA THR A 35 -7.97 -16.55 0.98
C THR A 35 -6.66 -15.85 0.65
N GLN A 36 -5.58 -16.11 1.41
CA GLN A 36 -4.34 -15.31 1.43
C GLN A 36 -3.61 -15.12 0.08
N ASN A 37 -4.06 -15.75 -1.01
CA ASN A 37 -3.42 -15.74 -2.33
C ASN A 37 -4.31 -15.21 -3.48
N SER A 38 -5.55 -14.76 -3.22
CA SER A 38 -6.45 -14.28 -4.29
C SER A 38 -6.49 -12.76 -4.39
N CYS A 39 -5.69 -12.17 -5.30
CA CYS A 39 -5.80 -10.76 -5.64
C CYS A 39 -7.15 -10.43 -6.31
N LEU A 40 -7.83 -9.40 -5.81
CA LEU A 40 -8.98 -8.82 -6.50
C LEU A 40 -8.52 -7.98 -7.69
N ALA A 41 -9.30 -7.99 -8.79
CA ALA A 41 -9.03 -7.13 -9.94
C ALA A 41 -9.24 -5.62 -9.66
N GLN A 42 -9.91 -5.27 -8.55
CA GLN A 42 -10.10 -3.90 -8.08
C GLN A 42 -10.33 -3.86 -6.56
N TYR A 43 -9.63 -2.93 -5.89
CA TYR A 43 -9.76 -2.59 -4.48
C TYR A 43 -10.32 -1.17 -4.36
N ARG A 44 -11.65 -1.03 -4.30
CA ARG A 44 -12.32 0.29 -4.35
C ARG A 44 -11.80 1.23 -3.24
N PRO A 45 -11.48 2.50 -3.55
CA PRO A 45 -11.06 3.46 -2.54
C PRO A 45 -12.02 3.52 -1.34
N PHE A 46 -11.45 3.62 -0.13
CA PHE A 46 -12.12 3.58 1.17
C PHE A 46 -12.85 2.28 1.54
N SER A 47 -12.87 1.25 0.69
CA SER A 47 -13.52 -0.04 1.00
C SER A 47 -12.79 -0.84 2.09
N SER A 48 -13.48 -1.83 2.66
CA SER A 48 -12.93 -2.83 3.58
C SER A 48 -11.74 -3.57 2.95
N GLU A 49 -11.88 -3.99 1.71
CA GLU A 49 -10.89 -4.79 0.99
C GLU A 49 -9.63 -3.96 0.70
N ALA A 50 -9.79 -2.69 0.31
CA ALA A 50 -8.66 -1.79 0.10
C ALA A 50 -7.92 -1.50 1.42
N LYS A 51 -8.65 -1.21 2.51
CA LYS A 51 -8.05 -1.03 3.85
C LYS A 51 -7.32 -2.29 4.31
N TYR A 52 -7.87 -3.48 4.06
CA TYR A 52 -7.22 -4.75 4.39
C TYR A 52 -5.92 -4.94 3.60
N LEU A 53 -5.97 -4.81 2.26
CA LEU A 53 -4.78 -4.92 1.39
C LEU A 53 -3.65 -3.98 1.85
N PHE A 54 -3.96 -2.69 2.04
CA PHE A 54 -2.97 -1.72 2.45
C PHE A 54 -2.51 -1.88 3.92
N SER A 55 -3.30 -2.52 4.78
CA SER A 55 -2.91 -2.83 6.17
C SER A 55 -1.85 -3.93 6.20
N GLU A 56 -2.02 -4.98 5.39
CA GLU A 56 -1.04 -6.06 5.30
C GLU A 56 0.23 -5.57 4.58
N ALA A 57 0.08 -4.88 3.45
CA ALA A 57 1.19 -4.28 2.71
C ALA A 57 2.00 -3.25 3.54
N ALA A 58 1.37 -2.54 4.50
CA ALA A 58 2.06 -1.60 5.38
C ALA A 58 3.17 -2.27 6.21
N SER A 59 2.97 -3.52 6.63
CA SER A 59 3.96 -4.27 7.39
C SER A 59 5.25 -4.48 6.59
N GLU A 60 5.14 -4.83 5.32
CA GLU A 60 6.27 -5.09 4.41
C GLU A 60 6.86 -3.82 3.77
N ALA A 61 6.07 -2.75 3.70
CA ALA A 61 6.55 -1.41 3.38
C ALA A 61 7.29 -0.75 4.56
N GLY A 62 7.21 -1.34 5.76
CA GLY A 62 7.79 -0.79 6.99
C GLY A 62 7.17 0.56 7.35
N VAL A 63 5.84 0.67 7.27
CA VAL A 63 5.06 1.86 7.64
C VAL A 63 3.93 1.48 8.62
N PRO A 64 3.39 2.42 9.41
CA PRO A 64 2.28 2.12 10.31
C PRO A 64 1.05 1.60 9.57
N ARG A 65 0.42 0.52 10.06
CA ARG A 65 -0.84 -0.04 9.51
C ARG A 65 -1.97 1.00 9.43
N SER A 66 -1.95 2.04 10.27
CA SER A 66 -2.88 3.16 10.22
C SER A 66 -2.86 3.95 8.89
N TRP A 67 -1.78 3.84 8.09
CA TRP A 67 -1.74 4.40 6.73
C TRP A 67 -2.83 3.82 5.82
N ALA A 68 -3.21 2.55 6.03
CA ALA A 68 -4.29 1.90 5.29
C ALA A 68 -5.66 2.56 5.49
N TYR A 69 -5.81 3.39 6.54
CA TYR A 69 -7.02 4.14 6.87
C TYR A 69 -6.88 5.65 6.55
N SER A 70 -5.72 6.09 6.04
CA SER A 70 -5.48 7.49 5.69
C SER A 70 -6.38 7.94 4.54
N PRO A 71 -7.12 9.06 4.71
CA PRO A 71 -7.86 9.67 3.59
C PRO A 71 -6.94 10.03 2.42
N GLY A 72 -5.72 10.50 2.69
CA GLY A 72 -4.74 10.82 1.66
C GLY A 72 -4.35 9.62 0.79
N LEU A 73 -4.14 8.44 1.39
CA LEU A 73 -3.86 7.22 0.63
C LEU A 73 -5.01 6.86 -0.32
N HIS A 74 -6.24 6.85 0.19
CA HIS A 74 -7.41 6.48 -0.62
C HIS A 74 -7.77 7.54 -1.67
N SER A 75 -7.54 8.82 -1.41
CA SER A 75 -7.67 9.87 -2.42
C SER A 75 -6.64 9.74 -3.56
N ILE A 76 -5.40 9.36 -3.26
CA ILE A 76 -4.39 9.05 -4.31
C ILE A 76 -4.83 7.80 -5.08
N LEU A 77 -5.17 6.71 -4.41
CA LEU A 77 -5.64 5.46 -5.03
C LEU A 77 -6.81 5.70 -5.99
N GLN A 78 -7.76 6.56 -5.59
CA GLN A 78 -8.89 6.95 -6.43
C GLN A 78 -8.46 7.67 -7.70
N LYS A 79 -7.44 8.54 -7.63
CA LYS A 79 -6.99 9.35 -8.76
C LYS A 79 -6.07 8.59 -9.72
N GLU A 80 -5.18 7.76 -9.20
CA GLU A 80 -4.18 7.06 -10.03
C GLU A 80 -4.75 5.84 -10.74
N SER A 81 -5.50 4.98 -10.02
CA SER A 81 -5.94 3.68 -10.55
C SER A 81 -7.44 3.40 -10.36
N ASN A 82 -8.15 4.25 -9.61
CA ASN A 82 -9.46 3.92 -9.05
C ASN A 82 -9.46 2.56 -8.29
N GLY A 83 -8.31 2.19 -7.73
CA GLY A 83 -8.09 0.90 -7.06
C GLY A 83 -7.89 -0.30 -8.00
N ILE A 84 -7.74 -0.10 -9.30
CA ILE A 84 -7.63 -1.19 -10.27
C ILE A 84 -6.18 -1.70 -10.33
N VAL A 85 -5.97 -2.96 -9.95
CA VAL A 85 -4.65 -3.63 -9.96
C VAL A 85 -4.15 -3.76 -11.40
N GLY A 86 -2.86 -3.49 -11.63
CA GLY A 86 -2.22 -3.65 -12.94
C GLY A 86 -2.71 -2.70 -14.03
N ILE A 87 -3.49 -1.66 -13.74
CA ILE A 87 -3.98 -0.76 -14.80
C ILE A 87 -2.80 -0.06 -15.51
N PRO A 88 -2.66 -0.15 -16.85
CA PRO A 88 -1.62 0.59 -17.58
C PRO A 88 -1.91 2.10 -17.57
N ASN A 89 -0.92 2.95 -17.78
CA ASN A 89 -1.15 4.39 -17.97
C ASN A 89 -2.01 4.66 -19.21
N TYR A 90 -2.86 5.69 -19.15
CA TYR A 90 -3.81 6.05 -20.22
C TYR A 90 -3.14 6.37 -21.57
N THR A 91 -1.87 6.78 -21.55
CA THR A 91 -1.08 7.08 -22.75
C THR A 91 -0.63 5.83 -23.53
N ILE A 92 -0.66 4.65 -22.88
CA ILE A 92 -0.36 3.37 -23.52
C ILE A 92 -1.53 2.98 -24.41
N LYS A 93 -1.23 2.66 -25.66
CA LYS A 93 -2.22 2.33 -26.69
C LYS A 93 -2.01 0.94 -27.28
N ASP A 94 -3.11 0.34 -27.74
CA ASP A 94 -3.08 -0.85 -28.60
C ASP A 94 -2.69 -0.49 -30.05
N GLN A 95 -2.55 -1.50 -30.89
CA GLN A 95 -2.20 -1.34 -32.31
C GLN A 95 -3.23 -0.54 -33.13
N ARG A 96 -4.45 -0.33 -32.60
CA ARG A 96 -5.53 0.44 -33.23
C ARG A 96 -5.63 1.87 -32.65
N GLY A 97 -4.75 2.22 -31.71
CA GLY A 97 -4.72 3.53 -31.07
C GLY A 97 -5.67 3.70 -29.88
N ASN A 98 -6.37 2.65 -29.45
CA ASN A 98 -7.23 2.70 -28.27
C ASN A 98 -6.39 2.67 -26.99
N SER A 99 -6.83 3.34 -25.93
CA SER A 99 -6.13 3.28 -24.64
C SER A 99 -6.17 1.86 -24.06
N ALA A 100 -5.01 1.35 -23.65
CA ALA A 100 -4.87 0.05 -23.01
C ALA A 100 -5.71 -0.06 -21.73
N GLN A 101 -5.96 1.04 -21.00
CA GLN A 101 -6.83 1.05 -19.82
C GLN A 101 -8.21 0.43 -20.06
N ASN A 102 -8.76 0.65 -21.26
CA ASN A 102 -10.09 0.19 -21.65
C ASN A 102 -10.09 -1.18 -22.35
N ASN A 103 -8.91 -1.79 -22.54
CA ASN A 103 -8.73 -3.05 -23.28
C ASN A 103 -7.92 -4.04 -22.41
N ARG A 104 -8.60 -4.78 -21.53
CA ARG A 104 -7.96 -5.74 -20.60
C ARG A 104 -7.22 -6.88 -21.31
N ASP A 105 -7.65 -7.28 -22.50
CA ASP A 105 -6.97 -8.34 -23.27
C ASP A 105 -5.56 -7.90 -23.70
N TYR A 106 -5.37 -6.60 -23.95
CA TYR A 106 -4.06 -6.02 -24.27
C TYR A 106 -3.15 -5.81 -23.05
N TRP A 107 -3.66 -5.94 -21.80
CA TRP A 107 -2.85 -5.68 -20.61
C TRP A 107 -1.65 -6.60 -20.49
N LYS A 108 -1.80 -7.89 -20.83
CA LYS A 108 -0.67 -8.84 -20.82
C LYS A 108 0.48 -8.32 -21.68
N VAL A 109 0.17 -7.83 -22.89
CA VAL A 109 1.14 -7.29 -23.86
C VAL A 109 1.73 -5.97 -23.35
N ALA A 110 0.90 -5.07 -22.80
CA ALA A 110 1.37 -3.83 -22.20
C ALA A 110 2.32 -4.08 -21.02
N HIS A 111 1.97 -5.00 -20.11
CA HIS A 111 2.80 -5.37 -18.97
C HIS A 111 4.11 -5.99 -19.39
N GLU A 112 4.11 -6.91 -20.35
CA GLU A 112 5.34 -7.53 -20.88
C GLU A 112 6.30 -6.46 -21.43
N LYS A 113 5.79 -5.52 -22.21
CA LYS A 113 6.56 -4.38 -22.72
C LYS A 113 7.12 -3.47 -21.62
N ILE A 114 6.31 -3.16 -20.60
CA ILE A 114 6.78 -2.40 -19.41
C ILE A 114 7.86 -3.21 -18.66
N ARG A 115 7.66 -4.53 -18.48
CA ARG A 115 8.64 -5.44 -17.86
C ARG A 115 9.96 -5.49 -18.64
N ASN A 116 9.94 -5.28 -19.95
CA ASN A 116 11.13 -5.24 -20.82
C ASN A 116 11.73 -3.84 -21.02
N TYR A 117 11.14 -2.77 -20.45
CA TYR A 117 11.53 -1.37 -20.70
C TYR A 117 11.33 -0.91 -22.17
N GLU A 118 10.45 -1.56 -22.92
CA GLU A 118 10.19 -1.23 -24.32
C GLU A 118 9.46 0.12 -24.43
N SER A 119 9.95 1.04 -25.27
CA SER A 119 9.30 2.34 -25.47
C SER A 119 8.02 2.19 -26.30
N ILE A 120 6.87 2.38 -25.64
CA ILE A 120 5.53 2.13 -26.21
C ILE A 120 4.56 3.30 -26.03
N ALA A 121 4.93 4.26 -25.18
CA ALA A 121 4.18 5.45 -24.82
C ALA A 121 5.11 6.48 -24.16
N PRO A 122 4.69 7.75 -24.02
CA PRO A 122 5.42 8.76 -23.25
C PRO A 122 5.48 8.50 -21.73
N SER A 123 4.63 7.60 -21.21
CA SER A 123 4.61 7.17 -19.82
C SER A 123 4.40 5.65 -19.74
N HIS A 124 5.16 5.00 -18.87
CA HIS A 124 5.13 3.55 -18.64
C HIS A 124 4.56 3.19 -17.27
N ALA A 125 3.95 4.17 -16.60
CA ALA A 125 3.26 4.02 -15.33
C ALA A 125 2.25 2.86 -15.33
N THR A 126 2.16 2.12 -14.22
CA THR A 126 1.18 1.05 -14.08
C THR A 126 0.82 0.72 -12.63
N GLY A 127 -0.31 0.03 -12.44
CA GLY A 127 -0.74 -0.52 -11.17
C GLY A 127 -1.43 0.48 -10.24
N LEU A 128 -1.70 0.04 -9.00
CA LEU A 128 -2.47 0.78 -8.00
C LEU A 128 -1.98 2.22 -7.76
N GLY A 129 -0.66 2.43 -7.78
CA GLY A 129 -0.01 3.73 -7.61
C GLY A 129 0.52 4.37 -8.90
N GLN A 130 0.22 3.80 -10.07
CA GLN A 130 0.74 4.25 -11.39
C GLN A 130 2.26 4.45 -11.41
N LEU A 131 3.06 3.59 -10.75
CA LEU A 131 4.50 3.83 -10.68
C LEU A 131 5.20 3.61 -12.04
N GLN A 132 6.07 4.56 -12.41
CA GLN A 132 7.00 4.43 -13.55
C GLN A 132 8.00 3.28 -13.32
N PRO A 133 8.57 2.65 -14.37
CA PRO A 133 9.47 1.51 -14.26
C PRO A 133 10.64 1.67 -13.28
N GLU A 134 11.29 2.84 -13.21
CA GLU A 134 12.39 3.12 -12.28
C GLU A 134 11.95 3.03 -10.81
N ASN A 135 10.69 3.37 -10.55
CA ASN A 135 10.08 3.34 -9.22
C ASN A 135 9.54 1.95 -8.91
N VAL A 136 9.01 1.23 -9.91
CA VAL A 136 8.66 -0.19 -9.78
C VAL A 136 9.90 -1.00 -9.39
N ASP A 137 11.00 -0.90 -10.15
CA ASP A 137 12.28 -1.59 -9.87
C ASP A 137 12.87 -1.24 -8.49
N ARG A 138 12.58 -0.03 -7.96
CA ARG A 138 13.09 0.41 -6.65
C ARG A 138 12.21 0.00 -5.46
N TYR A 139 10.89 -0.05 -5.64
CA TYR A 139 9.96 -0.11 -4.51
C TYR A 139 9.15 -1.42 -4.43
N TYR A 140 8.88 -2.09 -5.56
CA TYR A 140 8.17 -3.37 -5.56
C TYR A 140 9.12 -4.46 -5.02
N PRO A 141 8.71 -5.32 -4.07
CA PRO A 141 9.55 -6.43 -3.59
C PRO A 141 10.25 -7.26 -4.67
N SER A 142 9.55 -7.55 -5.78
CA SER A 142 10.06 -8.31 -6.94
C SER A 142 10.37 -7.42 -8.15
N GLY A 143 10.45 -6.10 -7.98
CA GLY A 143 10.62 -5.13 -9.07
C GLY A 143 9.53 -5.27 -10.13
N ARG A 144 9.88 -5.12 -11.42
CA ARG A 144 8.94 -5.27 -12.55
C ARG A 144 8.23 -6.62 -12.63
N ALA A 145 8.75 -7.70 -12.03
CA ALA A 145 8.04 -8.97 -12.00
C ALA A 145 6.70 -8.89 -11.24
N GLY A 146 6.60 -8.00 -10.25
CA GLY A 146 5.39 -7.76 -9.45
C GLY A 146 4.30 -6.91 -10.13
N ILE A 147 4.48 -6.47 -11.38
CA ILE A 147 3.42 -5.76 -12.13
C ILE A 147 2.22 -6.69 -12.31
N GLY A 148 1.03 -6.24 -11.90
CA GLY A 148 -0.21 -7.03 -11.90
C GLY A 148 -0.47 -7.82 -10.62
N ASP A 149 0.47 -7.88 -9.68
CA ASP A 149 0.24 -8.45 -8.35
C ASP A 149 -0.21 -7.35 -7.38
N CYS A 150 -1.38 -7.54 -6.76
CA CYS A 150 -2.00 -6.53 -5.90
C CYS A 150 -1.19 -6.19 -4.64
N ARG A 151 -0.43 -7.14 -4.10
CA ARG A 151 0.36 -6.99 -2.88
C ARG A 151 1.67 -6.28 -3.21
N GLU A 152 2.36 -6.69 -4.27
CA GLU A 152 3.54 -6.00 -4.81
C GLU A 152 3.24 -4.53 -5.12
N GLU A 153 2.13 -4.27 -5.83
CA GLU A 153 1.69 -2.90 -6.17
C GLU A 153 1.34 -2.06 -4.93
N ALA A 154 0.66 -2.64 -3.94
CA ALA A 154 0.33 -1.94 -2.70
C ALA A 154 1.57 -1.63 -1.85
N ILE A 155 2.50 -2.58 -1.72
CA ILE A 155 3.78 -2.39 -1.02
C ILE A 155 4.62 -1.33 -1.73
N GLY A 156 4.71 -1.39 -3.06
CA GLY A 156 5.44 -0.44 -3.89
C GLY A 156 4.91 0.99 -3.75
N MET A 157 3.58 1.16 -3.83
CA MET A 157 2.91 2.45 -3.63
C MET A 157 3.21 3.04 -2.24
N LEU A 158 3.11 2.23 -1.18
CA LEU A 158 3.40 2.68 0.19
C LEU A 158 4.88 3.06 0.39
N ARG A 159 5.80 2.27 -0.17
CA ARG A 159 7.25 2.55 -0.13
C ARG A 159 7.61 3.82 -0.91
N TYR A 160 7.02 4.04 -2.08
CA TYR A 160 7.19 5.30 -2.82
C TYR A 160 6.68 6.49 -1.99
N ILE A 161 5.46 6.41 -1.44
CA ILE A 161 4.88 7.47 -0.60
C ILE A 161 5.79 7.78 0.59
N LYS A 162 6.32 6.75 1.27
CA LYS A 162 7.31 6.91 2.35
C LYS A 162 8.56 7.65 1.90
N ALA A 163 9.16 7.24 0.78
CA ALA A 163 10.42 7.80 0.29
C ALA A 163 10.30 9.24 -0.27
N ALA A 164 9.23 9.51 -1.02
CA ALA A 164 8.99 10.81 -1.67
C ALA A 164 8.33 11.83 -0.74
N TYR A 165 7.41 11.39 0.12
CA TYR A 165 6.47 12.25 0.86
C TYR A 165 6.45 12.06 2.37
N GLY A 166 7.00 10.97 2.91
CA GLY A 166 7.00 10.67 4.34
C GLY A 166 5.65 10.26 4.93
N SER A 167 4.52 10.72 4.37
CA SER A 167 3.17 10.23 4.74
C SER A 167 2.16 10.34 3.57
N PRO A 168 1.06 9.57 3.57
CA PRO A 168 0.04 9.66 2.52
C PRO A 168 -0.77 10.96 2.56
N ASN A 169 -0.96 11.55 3.75
CA ASN A 169 -1.60 12.87 3.88
C ASN A 169 -0.71 13.96 3.27
N THR A 170 0.61 13.87 3.48
CA THR A 170 1.60 14.76 2.85
C THR A 170 1.60 14.59 1.33
N ALA A 171 1.64 13.33 0.85
CA ALA A 171 1.56 13.02 -0.58
C ALA A 171 0.30 13.63 -1.22
N TRP A 172 -0.87 13.46 -0.59
CA TRP A 172 -2.13 14.02 -1.08
C TRP A 172 -2.13 15.56 -1.09
N SER A 173 -1.63 16.19 -0.02
CA SER A 173 -1.53 17.66 0.05
C SER A 173 -0.58 18.26 -1.02
N CYS A 174 0.36 17.45 -1.53
CA CYS A 174 1.29 17.78 -2.61
C CYS A 174 0.86 17.26 -3.99
N TYR A 175 -0.28 16.58 -4.10
CA TYR A 175 -0.81 16.03 -5.35
C TYR A 175 -1.11 17.14 -6.38
N GLY A 176 -0.84 16.93 -7.67
CA GLY A 176 -1.05 17.92 -8.73
C GLY A 176 -0.15 19.16 -8.70
N LYS A 177 0.58 19.40 -7.61
CA LYS A 177 1.39 20.62 -7.38
C LYS A 177 2.83 20.43 -7.87
N LEU A 178 3.38 21.49 -8.47
CA LEU A 178 4.79 21.57 -8.85
C LEU A 178 5.59 22.15 -7.68
N LYS A 179 6.64 21.45 -7.23
CA LYS A 179 7.56 21.90 -6.16
C LYS A 179 6.87 22.56 -4.94
N PRO A 180 5.81 21.98 -4.34
CA PRO A 180 5.21 22.55 -3.14
C PRO A 180 6.22 22.52 -1.99
N GLU A 181 6.26 23.59 -1.18
CA GLU A 181 7.21 23.75 -0.06
C GLU A 181 7.22 22.58 0.92
N LEU A 182 6.03 22.00 1.17
CA LEU A 182 5.82 20.84 2.03
C LEU A 182 6.46 19.54 1.49
N CYS A 183 6.77 19.48 0.19
CA CYS A 183 7.41 18.32 -0.45
C CYS A 183 8.60 18.76 -1.32
N PRO A 184 9.69 19.27 -0.73
CA PRO A 184 10.80 19.91 -1.48
C PRO A 184 11.59 18.91 -2.35
N LYS A 185 11.44 17.61 -2.10
CA LYS A 185 12.01 16.54 -2.94
C LYS A 185 11.22 16.32 -4.24
N LYS A 186 9.97 16.78 -4.33
CA LYS A 186 9.12 16.68 -5.53
C LYS A 186 9.54 17.70 -6.57
N ARG A 187 10.10 17.21 -7.69
CA ARG A 187 10.66 18.08 -8.76
C ARG A 187 9.71 18.38 -9.93
N PHE A 188 8.59 17.66 -10.03
CA PHE A 188 7.65 17.65 -11.16
C PHE A 188 6.19 17.68 -10.69
N LYS A 189 5.24 17.89 -11.62
CA LYS A 189 3.80 17.66 -11.35
C LYS A 189 3.51 16.18 -11.48
N GLU A 190 2.83 15.59 -10.48
CA GLU A 190 2.19 14.28 -10.59
C GLU A 190 0.68 14.49 -10.82
N GLY A 191 0.09 13.89 -11.85
CA GLY A 191 -0.43 12.52 -11.68
C GLY A 191 0.62 11.56 -12.23
N TYR A 192 0.65 10.30 -11.81
CA TYR A 192 1.79 9.42 -12.12
C TYR A 192 1.70 8.82 -13.55
#